data_AF-A0A970M9B4-F1
#
_entry.id   AF-A0A970M9B4-F1
#
_cell.length_a   1.000
_cell.length_b   1.000
_cell.length_c   1.000
_cell.angle_alpha   90.00
_cell.angle_beta   90.00
_cell.angle_gamma   90.00
#
_symmetry.space_group_name_H-M   'P 1'
#
loop_
_entity.id
_entity.type
_entity.pdbx_description
1 polymer ?
#
loop_
_entity_poly.entity_id
_entity_poly.type
_entity_poly.pdbx_seq_one_letter_code
_entity_poly.pdbx_strand_id
1 'polypeptide(L)'
;MDKRELEQQLVAHLAKDSLILTPLNVSFTFGIDAKDAAALMAELAAEEKLVLDSGSGLNAVYRMPGRPLVGPPPGGASVKRARSSAALYHALTNLFIPGFGSLLYLRPVGFVPVLVLVAAAVCMAIFLPGWSRLAALSPLPIAWLWSIIYGFVMYAKDPWGEPPNE
;
A
#
# COMPACT_ATOMS: atom_id res chain seq x y z
N MET A 1 5.00 30.98 -13.57
CA MET A 1 6.31 30.57 -14.11
C MET A 1 6.19 30.59 -15.61
N ASP A 2 7.18 31.11 -16.33
CA ASP A 2 7.09 31.22 -17.78
C ASP A 2 7.27 29.84 -18.44
N LYS A 3 6.55 29.54 -19.53
CA LYS A 3 6.50 28.18 -20.13
C LYS A 3 7.89 27.67 -20.53
N ARG A 4 8.72 28.56 -21.08
CA ARG A 4 10.10 28.27 -21.51
C ARG A 4 11.02 27.98 -20.33
N GLU A 5 10.79 28.61 -19.19
CA GLU A 5 11.59 28.38 -17.98
C GLU A 5 11.27 27.00 -17.39
N LEU A 6 9.99 26.60 -17.43
CA LEU A 6 9.55 25.27 -17.01
C LEU A 6 10.12 24.16 -17.90
N GLU A 7 10.16 24.36 -19.23
CA GLU A 7 10.79 23.42 -20.16
C GLU A 7 12.28 23.25 -19.90
N GLN A 8 13.02 24.35 -19.67
CA GLN A 8 14.45 24.29 -19.38
C GLN A 8 14.75 23.60 -18.05
N GLN A 9 13.97 23.90 -17.00
CA GLN A 9 14.11 23.24 -15.70
C GLN A 9 13.74 21.76 -15.79
N LEU A 10 12.70 21.41 -16.55
CA LEU A 10 12.32 20.04 -16.81
C LEU A 10 13.45 19.31 -17.52
N VAL A 11 13.93 19.78 -18.67
CA VAL A 11 15.05 19.14 -19.39
C VAL A 11 16.30 19.02 -18.52
N ALA A 12 16.64 20.02 -17.71
CA ALA A 12 17.77 19.97 -16.79
C ALA A 12 17.59 18.93 -15.67
N HIS A 13 16.38 18.82 -15.11
CA HIS A 13 16.04 17.81 -14.11
C HIS A 13 16.05 16.40 -14.70
N LEU A 14 15.46 16.25 -15.90
CA LEU A 14 15.43 15.02 -16.68
C LEU A 14 16.83 14.54 -17.11
N ALA A 15 17.75 15.47 -17.36
CA ALA A 15 19.14 15.15 -17.68
C ALA A 15 19.90 14.63 -16.46
N LYS A 16 19.52 15.03 -15.25
CA LYS A 16 20.23 14.63 -14.03
C LYS A 16 19.81 13.23 -13.56
N ASP A 17 18.53 12.91 -13.64
CA ASP A 17 17.98 11.67 -13.08
C ASP A 17 17.57 10.71 -14.21
N SER A 18 18.18 9.52 -14.24
CA SER A 18 17.84 8.45 -15.19
C SER A 18 16.55 7.73 -14.78
N LEU A 19 15.45 8.48 -14.73
CA LEU A 19 14.15 8.00 -14.25
C LEU A 19 13.17 7.80 -15.41
N ILE A 20 12.30 6.80 -15.25
CA ILE A 20 11.12 6.57 -16.10
C ILE A 20 10.23 7.81 -16.01
N LEU A 21 9.90 8.43 -17.14
CA LEU A 21 9.20 9.71 -17.15
C LEU A 21 7.71 9.49 -17.41
N THR A 22 6.90 9.77 -16.39
CA THR A 22 5.46 9.77 -16.54
C THR A 22 4.91 11.19 -16.30
N PRO A 23 3.82 11.57 -16.97
CA PRO A 23 3.13 12.84 -16.73
C PRO A 23 2.80 13.08 -15.26
N LEU A 24 2.45 12.01 -14.54
CA LEU A 24 2.21 12.05 -13.09
C LEU A 24 3.46 12.48 -12.30
N ASN A 25 4.62 11.90 -12.60
CA ASN A 25 5.85 12.25 -11.90
C ASN A 25 6.25 13.72 -12.14
N VAL A 26 6.08 14.20 -13.37
CA VAL A 26 6.30 15.61 -13.73
C VAL A 26 5.31 16.53 -13.02
N SER A 27 4.03 16.16 -13.00
CA SER A 27 2.97 16.89 -12.27
C SER A 27 3.30 17.05 -10.78
N PHE A 28 3.72 15.98 -10.12
CA PHE A 28 4.13 16.02 -8.70
C PHE A 28 5.40 16.85 -8.48
N THR A 29 6.39 16.73 -9.35
CA THR A 29 7.69 17.38 -9.17
C THR A 29 7.62 18.89 -9.39
N PHE A 30 6.85 19.32 -10.39
CA PHE A 30 6.75 20.74 -10.78
C PHE A 30 5.47 21.42 -10.30
N GLY A 31 4.60 20.70 -9.60
CA GLY A 31 3.35 21.22 -9.06
C GLY A 31 2.37 21.73 -10.13
N ILE A 32 2.39 21.11 -11.31
CA ILE A 32 1.49 21.44 -12.44
C ILE A 32 0.38 20.41 -12.57
N ASP A 33 -0.74 20.77 -13.23
CA ASP A 33 -1.83 19.83 -13.47
C ASP A 33 -1.35 18.64 -14.31
N ALA A 34 -1.88 17.45 -14.03
CA ALA A 34 -1.47 16.22 -14.71
C ALA A 34 -1.78 16.26 -16.21
N LYS A 35 -2.84 16.96 -16.63
CA LYS A 35 -3.17 17.17 -18.04
C LYS A 35 -2.17 18.10 -18.73
N ASP A 36 -1.77 19.16 -18.05
CA ASP A 36 -0.77 20.12 -18.56
C ASP A 36 0.60 19.45 -18.66
N ALA A 37 0.96 18.61 -17.68
CA ALA A 37 2.16 17.79 -17.74
C ALA A 37 2.14 16.81 -18.92
N ALA A 38 1.00 16.14 -19.16
CA ALA A 38 0.87 15.22 -20.30
C ALA A 38 0.98 15.94 -21.64
N ALA A 39 0.37 17.12 -21.77
CA ALA A 39 0.47 17.94 -22.97
C ALA A 39 1.92 18.40 -23.22
N LEU A 40 2.61 18.87 -22.17
CA LEU A 40 4.00 19.29 -22.24
C LEU A 40 4.94 18.13 -22.63
N MET A 41 4.72 16.94 -22.07
CA MET A 41 5.53 15.77 -22.42
C MET A 41 5.28 15.29 -23.86
N ALA A 42 4.04 15.37 -24.35
CA ALA A 42 3.73 15.08 -25.74
C ALA A 42 4.37 16.09 -26.70
N GLU A 43 4.41 17.37 -26.33
CA GLU A 43 5.11 18.43 -27.08
C GLU A 43 6.62 18.18 -27.14
N LEU A 44 7.24 17.84 -26.00
CA LEU A 44 8.66 17.47 -25.94
C LEU A 44 8.99 16.18 -26.71
N ALA A 45 8.03 15.26 -26.83
CA ALA A 45 8.18 14.08 -27.67
C ALA A 45 8.10 14.42 -29.17
N ALA A 46 7.23 15.36 -29.54
CA ALA A 46 7.13 15.87 -30.92
C ALA A 46 8.40 16.65 -31.33
N GLU A 47 9.09 17.28 -30.39
CA GLU A 47 10.38 17.94 -30.59
C GLU A 47 11.59 16.99 -30.56
N GLU A 48 11.37 15.67 -30.57
CA GLU A 48 12.41 14.63 -30.48
C GLU A 48 13.30 14.70 -29.22
N LYS A 49 12.94 15.52 -28.24
CA LYS A 49 13.63 15.61 -26.93
C LYS A 49 13.28 14.44 -26.03
N LEU A 50 12.15 13.79 -26.27
CA LEU A 50 11.68 12.60 -25.58
C LEU A 50 11.23 11.55 -26.59
N VAL A 51 11.38 10.28 -26.23
CA VAL A 51 10.86 9.13 -27.00
C VAL A 51 9.76 8.49 -26.17
N LEU A 52 8.59 8.27 -26.78
CA LEU A 52 7.53 7.49 -26.16
C LEU A 52 7.94 6.01 -26.15
N ASP A 53 7.97 5.40 -24.97
CA ASP A 53 8.34 4.00 -24.79
C ASP A 53 7.10 3.10 -24.73
N SER A 54 6.09 3.47 -23.94
CA SER A 54 4.82 2.73 -23.83
C SER A 54 3.70 3.60 -23.25
N GLY A 55 2.45 3.14 -23.35
CA GLY A 55 1.27 3.79 -22.76
C GLY A 55 0.71 4.96 -23.58
N SER A 56 -0.31 5.63 -23.02
CA SER A 56 -0.95 6.80 -23.63
C SER A 56 -1.53 7.74 -22.55
N GLY A 57 -1.66 9.02 -22.89
CA GLY A 57 -2.23 10.04 -22.00
C GLY A 57 -1.42 10.18 -20.70
N LEU A 58 -2.11 10.11 -19.55
CA LEU A 58 -1.52 10.25 -18.21
C LEU A 58 -0.61 9.07 -17.81
N ASN A 59 -0.79 7.92 -18.44
CA ASN A 59 -0.01 6.70 -18.20
C ASN A 59 1.10 6.52 -19.25
N ALA A 60 1.33 7.52 -20.11
CA ALA A 60 2.42 7.47 -21.07
C ALA A 60 3.77 7.46 -20.35
N VAL A 61 4.66 6.60 -20.82
CA VAL A 61 6.03 6.47 -20.34
C VAL A 61 6.94 7.01 -21.42
N TYR A 62 7.67 8.07 -21.11
CA TYR A 62 8.65 8.69 -21.98
C TYR A 62 10.08 8.41 -21.48
N ARG A 63 11.02 8.43 -22.41
CA ARG A 63 12.46 8.26 -22.16
C ARG A 63 13.26 9.33 -22.88
N MET A 64 14.45 9.64 -22.37
CA MET A 64 15.40 10.51 -23.07
C MET A 64 16.06 9.77 -24.25
N PRO A 65 16.19 10.41 -25.43
CA PRO A 65 16.88 9.84 -26.58
C PRO A 65 18.36 9.59 -26.25
N GLY A 66 18.89 8.44 -26.67
CA GLY A 66 20.31 8.09 -26.50
C GLY A 66 20.73 7.62 -25.12
N ARG A 67 19.84 7.59 -24.11
CA ARG A 67 20.10 6.84 -22.88
C ARG A 67 19.65 5.40 -23.06
N PRO A 68 20.52 4.40 -22.79
CA PRO A 68 20.07 3.03 -22.72
C PRO A 68 18.97 2.96 -21.65
N LEU A 69 17.91 2.21 -21.93
CA LEU A 69 16.97 1.79 -20.91
C LEU A 69 17.84 1.25 -19.76
N VAL A 70 17.88 1.94 -18.62
CA VAL A 70 18.18 1.25 -17.38
C VAL A 70 17.14 0.15 -17.39
N GLY A 71 17.58 -1.08 -17.66
CA GLY A 71 16.68 -2.20 -17.84
C GLY A 71 15.71 -2.27 -16.66
N PRO A 72 14.58 -2.99 -16.78
CA PRO A 72 13.84 -3.37 -15.59
C PRO A 72 14.88 -3.83 -14.55
N PRO A 73 14.82 -3.31 -13.31
CA PRO A 73 15.90 -3.45 -12.33
C PRO A 73 16.45 -4.87 -12.37
N PRO A 74 17.77 -5.04 -12.55
CA PRO A 74 18.35 -6.34 -12.88
C PRO A 74 17.88 -7.37 -11.85
N GLY A 75 17.10 -8.34 -12.35
CA GLY A 75 16.70 -9.56 -11.68
C GLY A 75 16.20 -9.42 -10.25
N GLY A 76 14.87 -9.46 -10.06
CA GLY A 76 14.26 -10.25 -8.97
C GLY A 76 14.67 -9.96 -7.53
N ALA A 77 15.41 -8.89 -7.25
CA ALA A 77 15.44 -8.30 -5.93
C ALA A 77 14.04 -7.75 -5.76
N SER A 78 13.15 -8.57 -5.19
CA SER A 78 11.89 -8.13 -4.64
C SER A 78 12.21 -6.85 -3.90
N VAL A 79 11.88 -5.70 -4.49
CA VAL A 79 11.70 -4.48 -3.72
C VAL A 79 10.64 -4.95 -2.76
N LYS A 80 11.04 -5.27 -1.52
CA LYS A 80 10.10 -5.55 -0.44
C LYS A 80 9.30 -4.27 -0.40
N ARG A 81 8.15 -4.23 -1.09
CA ARG A 81 7.23 -3.11 -1.01
C ARG A 81 7.08 -2.89 0.48
N ALA A 82 7.33 -1.66 0.91
CA ALA A 82 7.09 -1.31 2.30
C ALA A 82 5.67 -1.79 2.61
N ARG A 83 5.54 -2.72 3.56
CA ARG A 83 4.24 -3.30 3.91
C ARG A 83 3.26 -2.16 4.15
N SER A 84 2.06 -2.26 3.59
CA SER A 84 1.04 -1.23 3.68
C SER A 84 0.87 -0.77 5.13
N SER A 85 0.83 0.55 5.34
CA SER A 85 0.57 1.12 6.66
C SER A 85 -0.74 0.59 7.24
N ALA A 86 -1.74 0.31 6.40
CA ALA A 86 -3.02 -0.29 6.80
C ALA A 86 -2.84 -1.68 7.44
N ALA A 87 -1.92 -2.50 6.94
CA ALA A 87 -1.65 -3.82 7.49
C ALA A 87 -0.97 -3.73 8.88
N LEU A 88 -0.11 -2.73 9.07
CA LEU A 88 0.49 -2.42 10.37
C LEU A 88 -0.56 -1.92 11.37
N TYR A 89 -1.45 -1.02 10.95
CA TYR A 89 -2.57 -0.55 11.78
C TYR A 89 -3.51 -1.69 12.18
N HIS A 90 -3.83 -2.61 11.26
CA HIS A 90 -4.63 -3.79 11.57
C HIS A 90 -3.96 -4.70 12.62
N ALA A 91 -2.64 -4.92 12.52
CA ALA A 91 -1.90 -5.71 13.51
C ALA A 91 -1.85 -5.03 14.89
N LEU A 92 -1.54 -3.73 14.92
CA LEU A 92 -1.48 -2.96 16.17
C LEU A 92 -2.84 -2.88 16.86
N THR A 93 -3.91 -2.64 16.10
CA THR A 93 -5.27 -2.57 16.67
C THR A 93 -5.69 -3.91 17.27
N ASN A 94 -5.38 -5.03 16.63
CA ASN A 94 -5.63 -6.38 17.18
C ASN A 94 -4.73 -6.75 18.38
N LEU A 95 -3.60 -6.06 18.56
CA LEU A 95 -2.72 -6.22 19.73
C LEU A 95 -3.32 -5.55 20.97
N PHE A 96 -3.83 -4.33 20.83
CA PHE A 96 -4.41 -3.58 21.96
C PHE A 96 -5.83 -4.04 22.31
N ILE A 97 -6.65 -4.36 21.30
CA ILE A 97 -8.04 -4.75 21.50
C ILE A 97 -8.32 -6.02 20.68
N PRO A 98 -8.60 -7.17 21.33
CA PRO A 98 -8.90 -8.41 20.64
C PRO A 98 -10.03 -8.25 19.62
N GLY A 99 -9.75 -8.54 18.34
CA GLY A 99 -10.74 -8.53 17.25
C GLY A 99 -11.10 -7.14 16.71
N PHE A 100 -10.61 -6.04 17.27
CA PHE A 100 -11.00 -4.69 16.84
C PHE A 100 -10.46 -4.32 15.45
N GLY A 101 -9.21 -4.67 15.15
CA GLY A 101 -8.66 -4.51 13.80
C GLY A 101 -9.45 -5.33 12.79
N SER A 102 -9.80 -6.57 13.12
CA SER A 102 -10.61 -7.42 12.24
C SER A 102 -12.03 -6.88 12.03
N LEU A 103 -12.60 -6.20 13.03
CA LEU A 103 -13.89 -5.52 12.92
C LEU A 103 -13.82 -4.29 12.01
N LEU A 104 -12.83 -3.40 12.23
CA LEU A 104 -12.65 -2.17 11.45
C LEU A 104 -12.45 -2.44 9.95
N TYR A 105 -11.75 -3.53 9.62
CA TYR A 105 -11.47 -3.92 8.25
C TYR A 105 -12.43 -4.99 7.70
N LEU A 106 -13.59 -5.20 8.36
CA LEU A 106 -14.67 -6.11 7.95
C LEU A 106 -14.18 -7.54 7.61
N ARG A 107 -13.26 -8.08 8.41
CA ARG A 107 -12.71 -9.44 8.27
C ARG A 107 -13.39 -10.40 9.26
N PRO A 108 -14.51 -11.05 8.89
CA PRO A 108 -15.27 -11.90 9.82
C PRO A 108 -14.43 -13.08 10.34
N VAL A 109 -13.48 -13.59 9.55
CA VAL A 109 -12.60 -14.71 9.94
C VAL A 109 -11.71 -14.36 11.15
N GLY A 110 -11.31 -13.10 11.30
CA GLY A 110 -10.54 -12.64 12.47
C GLY A 110 -11.42 -12.35 13.68
N PHE A 111 -12.65 -11.89 13.47
CA PHE A 111 -13.55 -11.43 14.52
C PHE A 111 -14.44 -12.52 15.12
N VAL A 112 -14.99 -13.41 14.28
CA VAL A 112 -15.94 -14.45 14.72
C VAL A 112 -15.36 -15.39 15.78
N PRO A 113 -14.11 -15.89 15.68
CA PRO A 113 -13.54 -16.73 16.73
C PRO A 113 -13.37 -16.00 18.06
N VAL A 114 -13.03 -14.70 18.03
CA VAL A 114 -12.94 -13.86 19.22
C VAL A 114 -14.32 -13.73 19.87
N LEU A 115 -15.36 -13.45 19.07
CA LEU A 115 -16.73 -13.33 19.56
C LEU A 115 -17.23 -14.63 20.20
N VAL A 116 -16.96 -15.78 19.56
CA VAL A 116 -17.34 -17.10 20.09
C VAL A 116 -16.66 -17.39 21.43
N LEU A 117 -15.36 -17.09 21.55
CA LEU A 117 -14.61 -17.30 22.79
C LEU A 117 -15.08 -16.38 23.92
N VAL A 118 -15.43 -15.12 23.60
CA VAL A 118 -16.03 -14.20 24.57
C VAL A 118 -17.40 -14.68 25.01
N ALA A 119 -18.25 -15.13 24.08
CA ALA A 119 -19.55 -15.70 24.42
C ALA A 119 -19.41 -16.95 25.30
N ALA A 120 -18.46 -17.83 25.00
CA ALA A 120 -18.15 -19.00 25.82
C ALA A 120 -17.70 -18.61 27.23
N ALA A 121 -16.84 -17.58 27.36
CA ALA A 121 -16.43 -17.06 28.67
C ALA A 121 -17.63 -16.54 29.48
N VAL A 122 -18.54 -15.78 28.84
CA VAL A 122 -19.76 -15.29 29.51
C VAL A 122 -20.65 -16.46 29.95
N CYS A 123 -20.87 -17.45 29.09
CA CYS A 123 -21.61 -18.66 29.45
C CYS A 123 -20.95 -19.39 30.64
N MET A 124 -19.64 -19.61 30.59
CA MET A 124 -18.90 -20.24 31.70
C MET A 124 -19.03 -19.45 33.01
N ALA A 125 -18.98 -18.12 32.95
CA ALA A 125 -19.12 -17.29 34.15
C ALA A 125 -20.51 -17.40 34.80
N ILE A 126 -21.57 -17.55 33.98
CA ILE A 126 -22.95 -17.70 34.45
C ILE A 126 -23.20 -19.11 35.01
N PHE A 127 -22.78 -20.14 34.27
CA PHE A 127 -23.15 -21.54 34.57
C PHE A 127 -22.21 -22.25 35.56
N LEU A 128 -20.96 -21.80 35.71
CA LEU A 128 -20.02 -22.43 36.64
C LEU A 128 -20.21 -21.94 38.09
N PRO A 129 -20.18 -22.84 39.09
CA PRO A 129 -20.28 -22.45 40.50
C PRO A 129 -18.91 -22.16 41.15
N GLY A 130 -18.88 -21.17 42.04
CA GLY A 130 -17.75 -20.91 42.94
C GLY A 130 -16.42 -20.65 42.21
N TRP A 131 -15.35 -21.28 42.70
CA TRP A 131 -13.99 -21.11 42.17
C TRP A 131 -13.80 -21.56 40.73
N SER A 132 -14.67 -22.44 40.22
CA SER A 132 -14.62 -22.88 38.81
C SER A 132 -14.96 -21.75 37.83
N ARG A 133 -15.58 -20.65 38.28
CA ARG A 133 -15.76 -19.42 37.47
C ARG A 133 -14.45 -18.80 37.01
N LEU A 134 -13.34 -19.03 37.71
CA LEU A 134 -12.03 -18.57 37.27
C LEU A 134 -11.61 -19.23 35.95
N ALA A 135 -12.13 -20.43 35.64
CA ALA A 135 -11.91 -21.07 34.34
C ALA A 135 -12.57 -20.29 33.18
N ALA A 136 -13.59 -19.47 33.46
CA ALA A 136 -14.21 -18.57 32.48
C ALA A 136 -13.27 -17.45 32.02
N LEU A 137 -12.16 -17.22 32.71
CA LEU A 137 -11.11 -16.29 32.27
C LEU A 137 -10.19 -16.91 31.22
N SER A 138 -10.11 -18.25 31.13
CA SER A 138 -9.21 -18.94 30.20
C SER A 138 -9.48 -18.68 28.71
N PRO A 139 -10.73 -18.47 28.24
CA PRO A 139 -10.97 -18.15 26.83
C PRO A 139 -10.51 -16.74 26.45
N LEU A 140 -10.33 -15.82 27.41
CA LEU A 140 -9.93 -14.43 27.12
C LEU A 140 -8.48 -14.32 26.60
N PRO A 141 -7.45 -14.92 27.26
CA PRO A 141 -6.11 -15.01 26.70
C PRO A 141 -6.07 -15.72 25.34
N ILE A 142 -6.88 -16.77 25.16
CA ILE A 142 -6.94 -17.52 23.89
C ILE A 142 -7.51 -16.63 22.78
N ALA A 143 -8.58 -15.89 23.06
CA ALA A 143 -9.17 -14.95 22.12
C ALA A 143 -8.19 -13.82 21.75
N TRP A 144 -7.43 -13.34 22.73
CA TRP A 144 -6.42 -12.32 22.52
C TRP A 144 -5.24 -12.84 21.68
N LEU A 145 -4.71 -14.02 21.99
CA LEU A 145 -3.68 -14.69 21.20
C LEU A 145 -4.12 -14.89 19.75
N TRP A 146 -5.36 -15.37 19.55
CA TRP A 146 -5.92 -15.52 18.21
C TRP A 146 -5.96 -14.19 17.45
N SER A 147 -6.45 -13.13 18.09
CA SER A 147 -6.50 -11.77 17.50
C SER A 147 -5.11 -11.30 17.06
N ILE A 148 -4.11 -11.49 17.91
CA ILE A 148 -2.71 -11.12 17.65
C ILE A 148 -2.17 -11.91 16.46
N ILE A 149 -2.29 -13.24 16.49
CA ILE A 149 -1.81 -14.14 15.42
C ILE A 149 -2.47 -13.74 14.09
N TYR A 150 -3.78 -13.54 14.08
CA TYR A 150 -4.50 -13.12 12.87
C TYR A 150 -4.01 -11.76 12.37
N GLY A 151 -3.81 -10.79 13.27
CA GLY A 151 -3.25 -9.48 12.95
C GLY A 151 -1.89 -9.58 12.26
N PHE A 152 -0.99 -10.40 12.78
CA PHE A 152 0.34 -10.63 12.20
C PHE A 152 0.31 -11.44 10.90
N VAL A 153 -0.59 -12.41 10.75
CA VAL A 153 -0.78 -13.13 9.49
C VAL A 153 -1.24 -12.17 8.39
N MET A 154 -2.16 -11.26 8.70
CA MET A 154 -2.61 -10.24 7.75
C MET A 154 -1.51 -9.24 7.43
N TYR A 155 -0.71 -8.86 8.42
CA TYR A 155 0.49 -8.04 8.18
C TYR A 155 1.54 -8.76 7.32
N ALA A 156 1.68 -10.08 7.48
CA ALA A 156 2.62 -10.87 6.71
C ALA A 156 2.18 -11.06 5.26
N LYS A 157 0.87 -11.30 5.05
CA LYS A 157 0.27 -11.47 3.72
C LYS A 157 0.01 -10.15 2.99
N ASP A 158 -0.05 -9.04 3.71
CA ASP A 158 -0.35 -7.69 3.21
C ASP A 158 -1.38 -7.64 2.06
N PRO A 159 -2.63 -8.06 2.30
CA PRO A 159 -3.68 -8.09 1.28
C PRO A 159 -4.09 -6.68 0.80
N TRP A 160 -3.50 -5.62 1.34
CA TRP A 160 -3.71 -4.23 0.92
C TRP A 160 -2.60 -3.71 -0.01
N GLY A 161 -1.50 -4.45 -0.16
CA GLY A 161 -0.38 -4.12 -1.06
C GLY A 161 -0.43 -4.84 -2.41
N GLU A 162 -1.32 -5.82 -2.58
CA GLU A 162 -1.58 -6.48 -3.86
C GLU A 162 -2.40 -5.55 -4.75
N PRO A 163 -1.96 -5.24 -5.99
CA PRO A 163 -2.82 -4.54 -6.94
C PRO A 163 -4.06 -5.41 -7.19
N PRO A 164 -5.25 -4.82 -7.42
CA PRO A 164 -6.40 -5.59 -7.86
C PRO A 164 -5.96 -6.37 -9.10
N ASN A 165 -6.05 -7.70 -9.02
CA ASN A 165 -5.63 -8.61 -10.10
C ASN A 165 -6.18 -8.07 -11.43
N GLU A 166 -5.27 -7.70 -12.33
CA GLU A 166 -5.54 -7.51 -13.76
C GLU A 166 -5.93 -8.86 -14.40
#